data_AF-A0A0S7ZKR2-F1
#
_entry.id   AF-A0A0S7ZKR2-F1
#
_cell.length_a   1.000
_cell.length_b   1.000
_cell.length_c   1.000
_cell.angle_alpha   90.00
_cell.angle_beta   90.00
_cell.angle_gamma   90.00
#
_symmetry.space_group_name_H-M   'P 1'
#
loop_
_entity.id
_entity.type
_entity.pdbx_description
1 polymer ?
#
loop_
_entity_poly.entity_id
_entity_poly.type
_entity_poly.pdbx_seq_one_letter_code
_entity_poly.pdbx_strand_id
1 'polypeptide(L)'
;MRDFNIFFQKAIEDLIFLLDRQYPKKSAIELVGNRYRLDSEERMVLYRGVFDTESMRERRKKQVDTPVTGRVLVDGYNVLITIESYLKGKLVFRSLDTFVRDVSGMYGNHAFSDFTKRSIELIIQFMKQGVSVRRMNNRPEAARTTSVNTDICTPDSVRPDSVYLDYPVSKSGELAASMREIFESEGLNVEVTVVKSPDTIIIEESRAGGPVVVASSDTVILDRIEKGVDIPAYIIERVFHKELFDLNVIRNG
;
A
#
# COMPACT_ATOMS: atom_id res chain seq x y z
N MET A 1 0.33 16.90 18.97
CA MET A 1 -0.09 16.84 17.56
C MET A 1 0.69 17.93 16.84
N ARG A 2 1.22 17.71 15.64
CA ARG A 2 2.03 18.75 14.96
C ARG A 2 1.09 19.89 14.56
N ASP A 3 1.48 21.12 14.87
CA ASP A 3 0.72 22.30 14.45
C ASP A 3 1.14 22.65 13.02
N PHE A 4 0.20 22.49 12.10
CA PHE A 4 0.35 22.99 10.73
C PHE A 4 0.20 24.51 10.71
N ASN A 5 0.71 25.14 9.66
CA ASN A 5 0.47 26.54 9.38
C ASN A 5 -1.03 26.84 9.44
N ILE A 6 -1.39 27.96 10.08
CA ILE A 6 -2.80 28.38 10.24
C ILE A 6 -3.54 28.56 8.91
N PHE A 7 -2.81 28.71 7.79
CA PHE A 7 -3.36 28.81 6.45
C PHE A 7 -3.30 27.51 5.65
N PHE A 8 -2.93 26.38 6.26
CA PHE A 8 -2.77 25.11 5.57
C PHE A 8 -4.07 24.62 4.92
N GLN A 9 -5.22 24.83 5.58
CA GLN A 9 -6.54 24.59 4.97
C GLN A 9 -6.74 25.38 3.68
N LYS A 10 -6.48 26.70 3.69
CA LYS A 10 -6.58 27.55 2.49
C LYS A 10 -5.59 27.12 1.40
N ALA A 11 -4.41 26.64 1.79
CA ALA A 11 -3.45 26.08 0.85
C ALA A 11 -3.98 24.81 0.16
N ILE A 12 -4.69 23.94 0.88
CA ILE A 12 -5.36 22.77 0.30
C ILE A 12 -6.41 23.23 -0.72
N GLU A 13 -7.26 24.18 -0.37
CA GLU A 13 -8.33 24.70 -1.24
C GLU A 13 -7.78 25.34 -2.52
N ASP A 14 -6.79 26.23 -2.40
CA ASP A 14 -6.15 26.88 -3.53
C ASP A 14 -5.44 25.86 -4.44
N LEU A 15 -4.80 24.83 -3.84
CA LEU A 15 -4.16 23.79 -4.62
C LEU A 15 -5.18 22.97 -5.42
N ILE A 16 -6.29 22.56 -4.81
CA ILE A 16 -7.38 21.87 -5.53
C ILE A 16 -7.88 22.73 -6.69
N PHE A 17 -8.12 24.03 -6.45
CA PHE A 17 -8.58 24.96 -7.48
C PHE A 17 -7.65 25.01 -8.71
N LEU A 18 -6.33 24.98 -8.48
CA LEU A 18 -5.32 24.95 -9.53
C LEU A 18 -5.27 23.59 -10.24
N LEU A 19 -5.30 22.48 -9.49
CA LEU A 19 -5.24 21.13 -10.06
C LEU A 19 -6.48 20.81 -10.90
N ASP A 20 -7.67 21.24 -10.49
CA ASP A 20 -8.91 21.10 -11.27
C ASP A 20 -8.85 21.87 -12.60
N ARG A 21 -7.96 22.86 -12.72
CA ARG A 21 -7.67 23.60 -13.96
C ARG A 21 -6.45 23.07 -14.71
N GLN A 22 -5.98 21.88 -14.35
CA GLN A 22 -4.88 21.19 -15.00
C GLN A 22 -3.54 21.93 -14.92
N TYR A 23 -3.35 22.78 -13.90
CA TYR A 23 -2.03 23.34 -13.63
C TYR A 23 -1.06 22.22 -13.22
N PRO A 24 0.21 22.27 -13.65
CA PRO A 24 1.20 21.26 -13.27
C PRO A 24 1.38 21.18 -11.76
N LYS A 25 1.25 19.97 -11.20
CA LYS A 25 1.22 19.75 -9.75
C LYS A 25 2.40 20.37 -9.00
N LYS A 26 3.63 20.18 -9.49
CA LYS A 26 4.84 20.72 -8.85
C LYS A 26 4.81 22.25 -8.79
N SER A 27 4.49 22.92 -9.90
CA SER A 27 4.41 24.38 -9.97
C SER A 27 3.26 24.95 -9.14
N ALA A 28 2.11 24.26 -9.09
CA ALA A 28 0.98 24.65 -8.25
C ALA A 28 1.35 24.60 -6.76
N ILE A 29 2.03 23.54 -6.31
CA ILE A 29 2.51 23.41 -4.92
C ILE A 29 3.56 24.47 -4.59
N GLU A 30 4.46 24.78 -5.53
CA GLU A 30 5.43 25.86 -5.34
C GLU A 30 4.74 27.22 -5.15
N LEU A 31 3.76 27.55 -6.01
CA LEU A 31 2.99 28.77 -5.95
C LEU A 31 2.23 28.89 -4.61
N VAL A 32 1.44 27.87 -4.26
CA VAL A 32 0.65 27.82 -3.03
C VAL A 32 1.56 27.82 -1.80
N GLY A 33 2.62 27.02 -1.84
CA GLY A 33 3.60 26.91 -0.77
C GLY A 33 4.35 28.21 -0.51
N ASN A 34 4.65 29.01 -1.54
CA ASN A 34 5.24 30.33 -1.39
C ASN A 34 4.23 31.34 -0.83
N ARG A 35 2.99 31.32 -1.33
CA ARG A 35 1.91 32.21 -0.87
C ARG A 35 1.65 32.08 0.64
N TYR A 36 1.57 30.85 1.14
CA TYR A 36 1.25 30.56 2.55
C TYR A 36 2.48 30.32 3.43
N ARG A 37 3.69 30.45 2.86
CA ARG A 37 4.97 30.21 3.56
C ARG A 37 5.05 28.82 4.20
N LEU A 38 4.62 27.81 3.46
CA LEU A 38 4.64 26.43 3.91
C LEU A 38 6.06 25.88 3.94
N ASP A 39 6.35 25.04 4.94
CA ASP A 39 7.63 24.36 5.03
C ASP A 39 7.73 23.15 4.08
N SER A 40 8.90 22.50 4.06
CA SER A 40 9.16 21.36 3.18
C SER A 40 8.27 20.15 3.46
N GLU A 41 7.93 19.90 4.72
CA GLU A 41 7.11 18.75 5.11
C GLU A 41 5.64 19.03 4.76
N GLU A 42 5.13 20.23 5.02
CA GLU A 42 3.79 20.66 4.61
C GLU A 42 3.61 20.62 3.09
N ARG A 43 4.61 21.08 2.33
CA ARG A 43 4.63 20.95 0.86
C ARG A 43 4.63 19.49 0.42
N MET A 44 5.29 18.61 1.17
CA MET A 44 5.26 17.17 0.88
C MET A 44 3.90 16.55 1.18
N VAL A 45 3.23 17.00 2.26
CA VAL A 45 1.85 16.62 2.56
C VAL A 45 0.92 17.05 1.42
N LEU A 46 1.06 18.27 0.89
CA LEU A 46 0.31 18.69 -0.30
C LEU A 46 0.64 17.84 -1.53
N TYR A 47 1.92 17.56 -1.77
CA TYR A 47 2.39 16.76 -2.90
C TYR A 47 1.85 15.33 -2.88
N ARG A 48 1.85 14.69 -1.72
CA ARG A 48 1.38 13.32 -1.54
C ARG A 48 -0.12 13.24 -1.32
N GLY A 49 -0.73 14.26 -0.73
CA GLY A 49 -2.06 14.18 -0.14
C GLY A 49 -3.19 14.88 -0.90
N VAL A 50 -2.87 15.80 -1.79
CA VAL A 50 -3.85 16.65 -2.49
C VAL A 50 -3.77 16.41 -3.99
N PHE A 51 -4.93 16.18 -4.62
CA PHE A 51 -5.07 15.93 -6.05
C PHE A 51 -6.29 16.70 -6.60
N ASP A 52 -6.52 16.64 -7.90
CA ASP A 52 -7.76 17.15 -8.50
C ASP A 52 -8.97 16.33 -8.05
N THR A 53 -10.14 16.97 -8.09
CA THR A 53 -11.40 16.46 -7.54
C THR A 53 -11.80 15.13 -8.18
N GLU A 54 -11.61 14.98 -9.50
CA GLU A 54 -11.96 13.77 -10.24
C GLU A 54 -11.06 12.60 -9.83
N SER A 55 -9.73 12.77 -9.84
CA SER A 55 -8.79 11.73 -9.44
C SER A 55 -9.01 11.26 -8.01
N MET A 56 -9.23 12.19 -7.07
CA MET A 56 -9.54 11.81 -5.68
C MET A 56 -10.85 11.02 -5.58
N ARG A 57 -11.87 11.39 -6.36
CA ARG A 57 -13.15 10.67 -6.39
C ARG A 57 -12.99 9.26 -6.94
N GLU A 58 -12.28 9.10 -8.06
CA GLU A 58 -12.10 7.78 -8.68
C GLU A 58 -11.27 6.85 -7.79
N ARG A 59 -10.21 7.34 -7.14
CA ARG A 59 -9.42 6.51 -6.21
C ARG A 59 -10.21 6.06 -4.99
N ARG A 60 -11.01 6.96 -4.38
CA ARG A 60 -11.86 6.63 -3.23
C ARG A 60 -12.82 5.47 -3.51
N LYS A 61 -13.41 5.41 -4.72
CA LYS A 61 -14.31 4.32 -5.11
C LYS A 61 -13.61 2.95 -5.19
N LYS A 62 -12.30 2.94 -5.41
CA LYS A 62 -11.51 1.71 -5.54
C LYS A 62 -11.12 1.15 -4.19
N GLN A 63 -11.15 1.94 -3.13
CA GLN A 63 -10.76 1.49 -1.79
C GLN A 63 -11.76 0.45 -1.28
N VAL A 64 -11.24 -0.68 -0.79
CA VAL A 64 -12.03 -1.73 -0.15
C VAL A 64 -11.70 -1.83 1.33
N ASP A 65 -12.73 -2.15 2.11
CA ASP A 65 -12.58 -2.43 3.54
C ASP A 65 -12.02 -3.83 3.79
N THR A 66 -11.55 -4.02 5.02
CA THR A 66 -11.06 -5.31 5.52
C THR A 66 -12.19 -6.05 6.26
N PRO A 67 -12.23 -7.40 6.21
CA PRO A 67 -11.29 -8.30 5.55
C PRO A 67 -11.44 -8.33 4.02
N VAL A 68 -10.32 -8.48 3.33
CA VAL A 68 -10.30 -8.55 1.86
C VAL A 68 -10.63 -9.96 1.39
N THR A 69 -11.48 -10.07 0.37
CA THR A 69 -11.76 -11.33 -0.33
C THR A 69 -11.09 -11.32 -1.70
N GLY A 70 -10.33 -12.36 -2.02
CA GLY A 70 -9.61 -12.49 -3.29
C GLY A 70 -8.12 -12.67 -3.10
N ARG A 71 -7.36 -12.47 -4.18
CA ARG A 71 -5.89 -12.44 -4.16
C ARG A 71 -5.41 -11.02 -3.84
N VAL A 72 -4.42 -10.89 -2.96
CA VAL A 72 -3.81 -9.60 -2.63
C VAL A 72 -2.46 -9.45 -3.35
N LEU A 73 -2.29 -8.37 -4.08
CA LEU A 73 -1.00 -7.97 -4.66
C LEU A 73 -0.45 -6.78 -3.88
N VAL A 74 0.72 -6.92 -3.27
CA VAL A 74 1.34 -5.90 -2.44
C VAL A 74 2.47 -5.23 -3.19
N ASP A 75 2.40 -3.92 -3.25
CA ASP A 75 3.53 -3.07 -3.60
C ASP A 75 4.45 -2.96 -2.38
N GLY A 76 5.41 -3.87 -2.30
CA GLY A 76 6.10 -4.22 -1.07
C GLY A 76 6.80 -3.02 -0.44
N TYR A 77 7.56 -2.25 -1.21
CA TYR A 77 8.26 -1.12 -0.63
C TYR A 77 7.36 0.04 -0.24
N ASN A 78 6.37 0.41 -1.06
CA ASN A 78 5.48 1.52 -0.70
C ASN A 78 4.71 1.21 0.59
N VAL A 79 4.29 -0.05 0.78
CA VAL A 79 3.66 -0.49 2.04
C VAL A 79 4.67 -0.53 3.19
N LEU A 80 5.84 -1.16 3.00
CA LEU A 80 6.87 -1.28 4.04
C LEU A 80 7.36 0.10 4.52
N ILE A 81 7.65 1.02 3.60
CA ILE A 81 8.14 2.37 3.91
C ILE A 81 7.10 3.15 4.70
N THR A 82 5.82 3.06 4.33
CA THR A 82 4.75 3.77 5.05
C THR A 82 4.63 3.27 6.49
N ILE A 83 4.65 1.94 6.70
CA ILE A 83 4.61 1.34 8.04
C ILE A 83 5.87 1.71 8.83
N GLU A 84 7.05 1.63 8.21
CA GLU A 84 8.30 2.01 8.87
C GLU A 84 8.33 3.48 9.27
N SER A 85 7.86 4.38 8.39
CA SER A 85 7.75 5.81 8.67
C SER A 85 6.88 6.04 9.91
N TYR A 86 5.75 5.34 10.01
CA TYR A 86 4.91 5.38 11.20
C TYR A 86 5.64 4.87 12.46
N LEU A 87 6.29 3.70 12.38
CA LEU A 87 7.01 3.13 13.52
C LEU A 87 8.19 4.00 13.99
N LYS A 88 8.81 4.74 13.07
CA LYS A 88 9.88 5.71 13.34
C LYS A 88 9.36 7.05 13.88
N GLY A 89 8.04 7.19 14.07
CA GLY A 89 7.41 8.42 14.55
C GLY A 89 7.40 9.56 13.52
N LYS A 90 7.65 9.25 12.24
CA LYS A 90 7.51 10.24 11.16
C LYS A 90 6.04 10.51 10.87
N LEU A 91 5.77 11.64 10.25
CA LEU A 91 4.41 11.99 9.84
C LEU A 91 3.89 11.00 8.78
N VAL A 92 2.82 10.30 9.17
CA VAL A 92 1.99 9.46 8.32
C VAL A 92 0.56 9.98 8.45
N PHE A 93 -0.12 10.16 7.32
CA PHE A 93 -1.40 10.85 7.27
C PHE A 93 -2.34 10.23 6.25
N ARG A 94 -3.64 10.43 6.48
CA ARG A 94 -4.70 10.09 5.53
C ARG A 94 -4.87 11.24 4.54
N SER A 95 -4.61 10.94 3.28
CA SER A 95 -4.72 11.92 2.19
C SER A 95 -6.18 12.22 1.84
N LEU A 96 -6.41 13.23 1.00
CA LEU A 96 -7.76 13.55 0.56
C LEU A 96 -8.39 12.41 -0.25
N ASP A 97 -7.61 11.62 -1.00
CA ASP A 97 -8.10 10.41 -1.67
C ASP A 97 -8.26 9.18 -0.75
N THR A 98 -8.20 9.41 0.58
CA THR A 98 -8.38 8.48 1.70
C THR A 98 -7.33 7.39 1.89
N PHE A 99 -6.35 7.28 0.99
CA PHE A 99 -5.18 6.43 1.19
C PHE A 99 -4.18 7.07 2.15
N VAL A 100 -3.54 6.24 2.95
CA VAL A 100 -2.53 6.62 3.93
C VAL A 100 -1.17 6.70 3.25
N ARG A 101 -0.49 7.81 3.52
CA ARG A 101 0.78 8.18 2.88
C ARG A 101 1.71 8.74 3.93
N ASP A 102 2.99 8.58 3.69
CA ASP A 102 4.03 9.23 4.47
C ASP A 102 4.63 10.41 3.70
N VAL A 103 5.45 11.20 4.40
CA VAL A 103 6.20 12.31 3.81
C VAL A 103 7.61 11.91 3.37
N SER A 104 8.03 10.64 3.53
CA SER A 104 9.38 10.23 3.11
C SER A 104 9.43 10.05 1.60
N GLY A 105 10.03 11.00 0.91
CA GLY A 105 10.04 11.08 -0.55
C GLY A 105 11.07 10.21 -1.29
N MET A 106 11.96 9.49 -0.59
CA MET A 106 13.08 8.80 -1.24
C MET A 106 13.43 7.45 -0.63
N TYR A 107 13.66 6.50 -1.52
CA TYR A 107 14.39 5.26 -1.31
C TYR A 107 15.88 5.59 -1.12
N GLY A 108 16.38 5.54 0.12
CA GLY A 108 17.77 5.80 0.42
C GLY A 108 18.32 4.76 1.38
N ASN A 109 19.19 3.88 0.89
CA ASN A 109 19.93 2.85 1.64
C ASN A 109 19.13 2.23 2.80
N HIS A 110 18.06 1.50 2.48
CA HIS A 110 17.40 0.62 3.45
C HIS A 110 18.36 -0.50 3.84
N ALA A 111 19.19 -0.25 4.84
CA ALA A 111 19.75 -1.32 5.64
C ALA A 111 18.58 -1.96 6.38
N PHE A 112 18.42 -3.27 6.22
CA PHE A 112 17.52 -4.06 7.06
C PHE A 112 17.64 -3.63 8.52
N SER A 113 16.58 -3.00 9.01
CA SER A 113 16.51 -2.51 10.38
C SER A 113 15.48 -3.31 11.16
N ASP A 114 15.49 -3.19 12.48
CA ASP A 114 14.44 -3.78 13.33
C ASP A 114 13.03 -3.29 12.92
N PHE A 115 12.93 -2.06 12.41
CA PHE A 115 11.69 -1.52 11.85
C PHE A 115 11.24 -2.26 10.59
N THR A 116 12.18 -2.65 9.71
CA THR A 116 11.86 -3.43 8.50
C THR A 116 11.29 -4.79 8.87
N LYS A 117 11.94 -5.49 9.81
CA LYS A 117 11.45 -6.77 10.33
C LYS A 117 10.05 -6.60 10.95
N ARG A 118 9.88 -5.58 11.80
CA ARG A 118 8.59 -5.29 12.42
C ARG A 118 7.49 -4.97 11.41
N SER A 119 7.80 -4.24 10.35
CA SER A 119 6.86 -3.96 9.27
C SER A 119 6.42 -5.24 8.53
N ILE A 120 7.35 -6.17 8.28
CA ILE A 120 7.03 -7.48 7.68
C ILE A 120 6.08 -8.28 8.59
N GLU A 121 6.35 -8.33 9.90
CA GLU A 121 5.47 -8.99 10.88
C GLU A 121 4.05 -8.41 10.87
N LEU A 122 3.90 -7.09 10.75
CA LEU A 122 2.60 -6.43 10.68
C LEU A 122 1.86 -6.74 9.36
N ILE A 123 2.59 -6.81 8.24
CA ILE A 123 2.01 -7.25 6.95
C ILE A 123 1.54 -8.71 7.06
N ILE A 124 2.32 -9.59 7.69
CA ILE A 124 1.93 -10.98 7.96
C ILE A 124 0.66 -11.05 8.81
N GLN A 125 0.58 -10.23 9.85
CA GLN A 125 -0.61 -10.16 10.69
C GLN A 125 -1.85 -9.75 9.88
N PHE A 126 -1.72 -8.78 8.98
CA PHE A 126 -2.80 -8.43 8.04
C PHE A 126 -3.17 -9.62 7.13
N MET A 127 -2.18 -10.26 6.51
CA MET A 127 -2.42 -11.39 5.60
C MET A 127 -3.12 -12.57 6.31
N LYS A 128 -2.74 -12.87 7.56
CA LYS A 128 -3.40 -13.91 8.37
C LYS A 128 -4.90 -13.65 8.60
N GLN A 129 -5.32 -12.40 8.68
CA GLN A 129 -6.74 -12.07 8.87
C GLN A 129 -7.56 -12.27 7.60
N GLY A 130 -6.99 -12.04 6.41
CA GLY A 130 -7.62 -12.44 5.14
C GLY A 130 -7.58 -13.95 4.89
N VAL A 131 -6.58 -14.64 5.43
CA VAL A 131 -6.36 -16.10 5.28
C VAL A 131 -7.26 -16.96 6.18
N SER A 132 -8.02 -16.36 7.11
CA SER A 132 -8.93 -17.11 7.99
C SER A 132 -10.10 -17.81 7.24
N VAL A 133 -10.23 -17.62 5.93
CA VAL A 133 -11.16 -18.39 5.06
C VAL A 133 -10.45 -19.51 4.27
N ARG A 134 -9.11 -19.54 4.22
CA ARG A 134 -8.33 -20.50 3.41
C ARG A 134 -7.61 -21.58 4.23
N ARG A 135 -7.61 -21.51 5.56
CA ARG A 135 -7.04 -22.54 6.43
C ARG A 135 -8.09 -23.61 6.75
N MET A 136 -8.19 -24.60 5.88
CA MET A 136 -8.44 -26.01 6.19
C MET A 136 -8.80 -26.70 4.88
N ASN A 137 -7.79 -27.23 4.19
CA ASN A 137 -7.85 -28.50 3.46
C ASN A 137 -6.40 -28.81 3.03
N ASN A 138 -5.91 -29.99 3.42
CA ASN A 138 -4.59 -30.60 3.16
C ASN A 138 -3.53 -30.22 4.22
N ARG A 139 -3.16 -31.04 5.21
CA ARG A 139 -2.96 -32.51 5.35
C ARG A 139 -2.99 -32.89 6.86
N PRO A 140 -3.03 -34.16 7.33
CA PRO A 140 -2.42 -35.41 6.79
C PRO A 140 -3.44 -36.57 6.66
N GLU A 141 -3.20 -37.77 6.11
CA GLU A 141 -2.12 -38.75 6.30
C GLU A 141 -2.34 -39.95 5.31
N ALA A 142 -1.25 -40.62 4.90
CA ALA A 142 -1.12 -41.98 4.35
C ALA A 142 -2.25 -42.67 3.52
N ALA A 143 -1.97 -42.99 2.24
CA ALA A 143 -2.29 -44.29 1.63
C ALA A 143 -1.47 -44.53 0.35
N ARG A 144 -0.96 -45.74 0.20
CA ARG A 144 -0.16 -46.21 -0.94
C ARG A 144 -1.05 -46.69 -2.10
N THR A 145 -0.48 -46.60 -3.31
CA THR A 145 -0.60 -47.53 -4.45
C THR A 145 -1.72 -47.32 -5.49
N THR A 146 -1.26 -47.44 -6.76
CA THR A 146 -1.93 -47.80 -8.04
C THR A 146 -2.68 -46.74 -8.87
N SER A 147 -2.02 -46.34 -9.97
CA SER A 147 -2.49 -46.07 -11.34
C SER A 147 -4.00 -45.93 -11.63
N VAL A 148 -4.37 -44.86 -12.37
CA VAL A 148 -4.78 -44.86 -13.79
C VAL A 148 -5.26 -43.43 -14.16
N ASN A 149 -4.90 -42.97 -15.36
CA ASN A 149 -5.30 -41.70 -15.99
C ASN A 149 -6.81 -41.46 -15.95
N THR A 150 -7.21 -40.22 -15.66
CA THR A 150 -8.29 -39.50 -16.37
C THR A 150 -8.13 -38.02 -16.07
N ASP A 151 -8.27 -37.20 -17.11
CA ASP A 151 -8.27 -35.74 -17.06
C ASP A 151 -9.26 -35.24 -16.01
N ILE A 152 -8.72 -34.69 -14.92
CA ILE A 152 -9.46 -33.87 -13.97
C ILE A 152 -8.75 -32.53 -13.93
N CYS A 153 -9.27 -31.58 -14.69
CA CYS A 153 -9.00 -30.17 -14.47
C CYS A 153 -9.47 -29.86 -13.04
N THR A 154 -8.52 -29.66 -12.12
CA THR A 154 -8.84 -29.41 -10.70
C THR A 154 -9.31 -27.96 -10.54
N PRO A 155 -10.46 -27.70 -9.89
CA PRO A 155 -10.98 -26.34 -9.71
C PRO A 155 -10.22 -25.43 -8.71
N ASP A 156 -9.10 -25.87 -8.13
CA ASP A 156 -8.53 -25.25 -6.91
C ASP A 156 -7.06 -24.77 -7.05
N SER A 157 -6.70 -24.14 -8.17
CA SER A 157 -5.43 -23.40 -8.26
C SER A 157 -5.61 -21.95 -7.80
N VAL A 158 -5.93 -21.77 -6.51
CA VAL A 158 -5.94 -20.43 -5.89
C VAL A 158 -4.54 -19.85 -6.00
N ARG A 159 -4.35 -18.85 -6.87
CA ARG A 159 -3.07 -18.14 -7.01
C ARG A 159 -2.67 -17.52 -5.66
N PRO A 160 -1.39 -17.63 -5.26
CA PRO A 160 -0.92 -17.07 -3.99
C PRO A 160 -1.08 -15.56 -3.96
N ASP A 161 -1.18 -14.99 -2.77
CA ASP A 161 -0.96 -13.55 -2.62
C ASP A 161 0.47 -13.22 -3.04
N SER A 162 0.73 -12.01 -3.53
CA SER A 162 2.04 -11.68 -4.09
C SER A 162 2.57 -10.38 -3.54
N VAL A 163 3.87 -10.33 -3.24
CA VAL A 163 4.58 -9.13 -2.85
C VAL A 163 5.63 -8.83 -3.91
N TYR A 164 5.56 -7.66 -4.53
CA TYR A 164 6.53 -7.20 -5.51
C TYR A 164 7.47 -6.18 -4.88
N LEU A 165 8.77 -6.38 -5.07
CA LEU A 165 9.83 -5.49 -4.61
C LEU A 165 10.60 -4.93 -5.82
N ASP A 166 10.89 -3.65 -5.78
CA ASP A 166 11.59 -2.94 -6.85
C ASP A 166 13.09 -3.30 -6.91
N TYR A 167 13.59 -3.52 -8.13
CA TYR A 167 15.01 -3.58 -8.48
C TYR A 167 15.37 -2.37 -9.36
N PRO A 168 16.43 -1.59 -9.06
CA PRO A 168 17.62 -1.96 -8.29
C PRO A 168 17.68 -1.33 -6.89
N VAL A 169 16.70 -1.59 -6.02
CA VAL A 169 16.87 -1.23 -4.60
C VAL A 169 17.90 -2.15 -3.95
N SER A 170 18.92 -1.57 -3.30
CA SER A 170 19.98 -2.31 -2.61
C SER A 170 19.40 -3.30 -1.61
N LYS A 171 19.98 -4.52 -1.53
CA LYS A 171 19.53 -5.61 -0.65
C LYS A 171 18.08 -6.09 -0.86
N SER A 172 17.42 -5.72 -1.95
CA SER A 172 16.09 -6.24 -2.32
C SER A 172 16.03 -7.77 -2.38
N GLY A 173 17.10 -8.43 -2.82
CA GLY A 173 17.20 -9.89 -2.83
C GLY A 173 17.24 -10.52 -1.43
N GLU A 174 18.01 -9.93 -0.51
CA GLU A 174 18.03 -10.32 0.90
C GLU A 174 16.65 -10.12 1.54
N LEU A 175 15.98 -8.99 1.24
CA LEU A 175 14.61 -8.67 1.70
C LEU A 175 13.61 -9.69 1.24
N ALA A 176 13.63 -10.04 -0.04
CA ALA A 176 12.76 -11.08 -0.56
C ALA A 176 13.02 -12.42 0.11
N ALA A 177 14.29 -12.81 0.32
CA ALA A 177 14.62 -14.07 0.99
C ALA A 177 14.09 -14.11 2.43
N SER A 178 14.33 -13.06 3.22
CA SER A 178 13.83 -12.97 4.59
C SER A 178 12.30 -12.98 4.65
N MET A 179 11.62 -12.26 3.75
CA MET A 179 10.15 -12.29 3.68
C MET A 179 9.63 -13.69 3.36
N ARG A 180 10.23 -14.40 2.39
CA ARG A 180 9.83 -15.78 2.04
C ARG A 180 9.99 -16.73 3.23
N GLU A 181 11.13 -16.70 3.91
CA GLU A 181 11.38 -17.54 5.08
C GLU A 181 10.34 -17.30 6.17
N ILE A 182 10.03 -16.04 6.47
CA ILE A 182 9.03 -15.71 7.50
C ILE A 182 7.62 -16.12 7.04
N PHE A 183 7.21 -15.85 5.80
CA PHE A 183 5.90 -16.27 5.28
C PHE A 183 5.73 -17.80 5.32
N GLU A 184 6.76 -18.55 4.94
CA GLU A 184 6.77 -20.01 4.97
C GLU A 184 6.67 -20.54 6.40
N SER A 185 7.47 -20.00 7.33
CA SER A 185 7.42 -20.36 8.75
C SER A 185 6.05 -20.10 9.39
N GLU A 186 5.31 -19.13 8.85
CA GLU A 186 3.98 -18.76 9.29
C GLU A 186 2.86 -19.50 8.54
N GLY A 187 3.20 -20.40 7.63
CA GLY A 187 2.26 -21.21 6.84
C GLY A 187 1.37 -20.35 5.95
N LEU A 188 1.92 -19.31 5.33
CA LEU A 188 1.24 -18.42 4.40
C LEU A 188 1.66 -18.72 2.96
N ASN A 189 0.69 -18.83 2.05
CA ASN A 189 0.93 -19.00 0.62
C ASN A 189 1.11 -17.64 -0.06
N VAL A 190 2.29 -17.04 0.12
CA VAL A 190 2.65 -15.72 -0.41
C VAL A 190 3.90 -15.84 -1.28
N GLU A 191 3.82 -15.40 -2.53
CA GLU A 191 4.95 -15.31 -3.43
C GLU A 191 5.62 -13.94 -3.29
N VAL A 192 6.95 -13.91 -3.10
CA VAL A 192 7.71 -12.65 -3.02
C VAL A 192 8.65 -12.57 -4.21
N THR A 193 8.51 -11.54 -5.04
CA THR A 193 9.24 -11.42 -6.31
C THR A 193 9.92 -10.06 -6.41
N VAL A 194 11.20 -10.08 -6.78
CA VAL A 194 11.98 -8.87 -7.05
C VAL A 194 11.95 -8.60 -8.55
N VAL A 195 11.49 -7.43 -8.94
CA VAL A 195 11.20 -7.10 -10.35
C VAL A 195 11.67 -5.70 -10.70
N LYS A 196 12.04 -5.47 -11.96
CA LYS A 196 12.50 -4.14 -12.43
C LYS A 196 11.41 -3.09 -12.46
N SER A 197 10.14 -3.51 -12.56
CA SER A 197 9.01 -2.59 -12.67
C SER A 197 7.79 -3.19 -11.98
N PRO A 198 7.72 -3.09 -10.63
CA PRO A 198 6.60 -3.58 -9.84
C PRO A 198 5.26 -3.02 -10.35
N ASP A 199 5.20 -1.72 -10.65
CA ASP A 199 4.00 -1.04 -11.11
C ASP A 199 3.36 -1.75 -12.30
N THR A 200 4.15 -2.04 -13.35
CA THR A 200 3.66 -2.68 -14.58
C THR A 200 3.08 -4.05 -14.28
N ILE A 201 3.79 -4.87 -13.51
CA ILE A 201 3.37 -6.24 -13.20
C ILE A 201 2.12 -6.22 -12.32
N ILE A 202 2.06 -5.37 -11.30
CA ILE A 202 0.88 -5.22 -10.44
C ILE A 202 -0.34 -4.81 -11.26
N ILE A 203 -0.19 -3.85 -12.18
CA ILE A 203 -1.27 -3.39 -13.04
C ILE A 203 -1.75 -4.52 -13.96
N GLU A 204 -0.82 -5.22 -14.62
CA GLU A 204 -1.15 -6.35 -15.51
C GLU A 204 -1.84 -7.48 -14.76
N GLU A 205 -1.29 -7.90 -13.62
CA GLU A 205 -1.86 -8.98 -12.81
C GLU A 205 -3.18 -8.60 -12.17
N SER A 206 -3.40 -7.33 -11.81
CA SER A 206 -4.70 -6.86 -11.32
C SER A 206 -5.83 -7.02 -12.34
N ARG A 207 -5.49 -7.14 -13.63
CA ARG A 207 -6.43 -7.29 -14.75
C ARG A 207 -6.50 -8.73 -15.29
N ALA A 208 -5.64 -9.62 -14.81
CA ALA A 208 -5.48 -10.98 -15.36
C ALA A 208 -6.62 -11.96 -14.98
N GLY A 209 -7.71 -11.47 -14.39
CA GLY A 209 -8.92 -12.24 -14.08
C GLY A 209 -9.00 -12.72 -12.63
N GLY A 210 -10.24 -12.85 -12.14
CA GLY A 210 -10.55 -13.19 -10.75
C GLY A 210 -10.58 -11.98 -9.80
N PRO A 211 -11.08 -12.14 -8.56
CA PRO A 211 -11.08 -11.07 -7.58
C PRO A 211 -9.66 -10.79 -7.10
N VAL A 212 -9.08 -9.68 -7.56
CA VAL A 212 -7.75 -9.19 -7.16
C VAL A 212 -7.90 -7.85 -6.45
N VAL A 213 -7.13 -7.66 -5.37
CA VAL A 213 -7.05 -6.41 -4.62
C VAL A 213 -5.60 -6.00 -4.48
N VAL A 214 -5.29 -4.75 -4.74
CA VAL A 214 -3.92 -4.24 -4.72
C VAL A 214 -3.67 -3.42 -3.45
N ALA A 215 -2.60 -3.73 -2.72
CA ALA A 215 -2.13 -2.94 -1.60
C ALA A 215 -1.01 -2.00 -2.06
N SER A 216 -1.39 -0.78 -2.45
CA SER A 216 -0.47 0.32 -2.74
C SER A 216 -1.16 1.65 -2.46
N SER A 217 -0.38 2.67 -2.18
CA SER A 217 -0.83 4.07 -2.18
C SER A 217 -0.30 4.83 -3.40
N ASP A 218 0.55 4.25 -4.25
CA ASP A 218 1.11 4.93 -5.42
C ASP A 218 0.01 5.32 -6.42
N THR A 219 -0.02 6.59 -6.82
CA THR A 219 -1.04 7.09 -7.74
C THR A 219 -1.00 6.42 -9.12
N VAL A 220 0.18 6.06 -9.62
CA VAL A 220 0.33 5.39 -10.93
C VAL A 220 -0.38 4.03 -10.92
N ILE A 221 -0.28 3.30 -9.80
CA ILE A 221 -0.97 2.03 -9.60
C ILE A 221 -2.46 2.30 -9.35
N LEU A 222 -2.80 3.15 -8.38
CA LEU A 222 -4.17 3.43 -7.98
C LEU A 222 -5.05 3.92 -9.14
N ASP A 223 -4.49 4.67 -10.09
CA ASP A 223 -5.24 5.18 -11.24
C ASP A 223 -5.62 4.05 -12.22
N ARG A 224 -4.91 2.91 -12.21
CA ARG A 224 -5.04 1.86 -13.23
C ARG A 224 -5.62 0.53 -12.74
N ILE A 225 -5.78 0.35 -11.43
CA ILE A 225 -6.41 -0.81 -10.80
C ILE A 225 -7.92 -0.62 -10.61
N GLU A 226 -8.63 -1.70 -10.29
CA GLU A 226 -10.07 -1.69 -9.95
C GLU A 226 -10.33 -1.62 -8.44
N LYS A 227 -9.57 -2.37 -7.63
CA LYS A 227 -9.75 -2.45 -6.17
C LYS A 227 -8.43 -2.32 -5.45
N GLY A 228 -8.38 -1.45 -4.45
CA GLY A 228 -7.20 -1.19 -3.62
C GLY A 228 -7.50 -1.36 -2.13
N VAL A 229 -6.56 -1.93 -1.37
CA VAL A 229 -6.63 -2.00 0.10
C VAL A 229 -5.49 -1.21 0.71
N ASP A 230 -5.76 -0.54 1.82
CA ASP A 230 -4.78 0.25 2.55
C ASP A 230 -4.25 -0.51 3.78
N ILE A 231 -3.20 -1.30 3.58
CA ILE A 231 -2.56 -2.08 4.64
C ILE A 231 -2.01 -1.16 5.76
N PRO A 232 -1.29 -0.06 5.46
CA PRO A 232 -0.86 0.88 6.49
C PRO A 232 -2.01 1.44 7.34
N ALA A 233 -3.11 1.89 6.72
CA ALA A 233 -4.29 2.37 7.45
C ALA A 233 -4.83 1.30 8.40
N TYR A 234 -5.01 0.08 7.89
CA TYR A 234 -5.48 -1.05 8.68
C TYR A 234 -4.58 -1.29 9.91
N ILE A 235 -3.27 -1.32 9.72
CA ILE A 235 -2.33 -1.56 10.81
C ILE A 235 -2.43 -0.45 11.87
N ILE A 236 -2.40 0.81 11.45
CA ILE A 236 -2.39 1.95 12.37
C ILE A 236 -3.69 2.03 13.18
N GLU A 237 -4.83 1.84 12.53
CA GLU A 237 -6.14 2.03 13.15
C GLU A 237 -6.63 0.79 13.90
N ARG A 238 -6.35 -0.41 13.39
CA ARG A 238 -6.88 -1.67 13.95
C ARG A 238 -5.89 -2.40 14.84
N VAL A 239 -4.58 -2.32 14.56
CA VAL A 239 -3.55 -3.00 15.36
C VAL A 239 -3.01 -2.07 16.44
N PHE A 240 -2.71 -0.81 16.09
CA PHE A 240 -2.19 0.17 17.05
C PHE A 240 -3.28 1.01 17.74
N HIS A 241 -4.54 0.92 17.29
CA HIS A 241 -5.67 1.71 17.82
C HIS A 241 -5.37 3.21 17.86
N LYS A 242 -4.73 3.73 16.81
CA LYS A 242 -4.40 5.16 16.67
C LYS A 242 -5.23 5.79 15.58
N GLU A 243 -5.64 7.03 15.83
CA GLU A 243 -6.23 7.90 14.82
C GLU A 243 -5.11 8.52 13.98
N LEU A 244 -5.33 8.56 12.67
CA LEU A 244 -4.46 9.22 11.72
C LEU A 244 -4.84 10.69 11.56
N PHE A 245 -3.83 11.52 11.34
CA PHE A 245 -4.06 12.88 10.86
C PHE A 245 -4.72 12.82 9.47
N ASP A 246 -5.93 13.36 9.35
CA ASP A 246 -6.75 13.27 8.14
C ASP A 246 -6.94 14.64 7.47
N LEU A 247 -6.51 14.74 6.21
CA LEU A 247 -6.65 15.98 5.43
C LEU A 247 -8.11 16.37 5.16
N ASN A 248 -9.04 15.41 5.14
CA ASN A 248 -10.47 15.72 4.97
C ASN A 248 -11.03 16.41 6.20
N VAL A 249 -10.54 16.11 7.40
CA VAL A 249 -10.95 16.80 8.63
C VAL A 249 -10.48 18.26 8.60
N ILE A 250 -9.23 18.50 8.20
CA ILE A 250 -8.66 19.85 8.11
C ILE A 250 -9.34 20.69 7.05
N ARG A 251 -9.65 20.08 5.90
CA ARG A 251 -10.33 20.78 4.81
C ARG A 251 -11.72 21.27 5.23
N ASN A 252 -12.43 20.50 6.06
CA ASN A 252 -13.82 20.75 6.43
C ASN A 252 -14.00 21.48 7.77
N GLY A 253 -12.95 21.61 8.58
CA GLY A 253 -12.96 22.31 9.87
C GLY A 253 -12.68 23.79 9.73
#